data_AF-A0A3Q3WAH8-F1
#
_entry.id   AF-A0A3Q3WAH8-F1
#
_cell.length_a   1.000
_cell.length_b   1.000
_cell.length_c   1.000
_cell.angle_alpha   90.00
_cell.angle_beta   90.00
_cell.angle_gamma   90.00
#
_symmetry.space_group_name_H-M   'P 1'
#
loop_
_entity.id
_entity.type
_entity.pdbx_description
1 polymer ?
#
loop_
_entity_poly.entity_id
_entity_poly.type
_entity_poly.pdbx_seq_one_letter_code
_entity_poly.pdbx_strand_id
1 'polypeptide(L)' 'MLVPVTMGDHPVAQEVQNFDSSKLKKVETQEKNTRPTTEDIEAEKKAIQEGSG' A
#
# COMPACT_ATOMS: atom_id res chain seq x y z
N MET A 1 15.42 2.77 -36.73
CA MET A 1 14.40 3.58 -36.06
C MET A 1 13.77 2.73 -34.97
N LEU A 2 14.07 3.01 -33.70
CA LEU A 2 13.34 2.41 -32.59
C LEU A 2 11.99 3.12 -32.53
N VAL A 3 10.92 2.43 -32.90
CA VAL A 3 9.57 2.92 -32.63
C VAL A 3 9.36 2.90 -31.11
N PRO A 4 8.91 4.02 -30.49
CA PRO A 4 8.56 4.00 -29.08
C PRO A 4 7.38 3.03 -28.93
N VAL A 5 7.55 1.97 -28.15
CA VAL A 5 6.44 1.12 -27.73
C VAL A 5 5.53 2.00 -26.88
N THR A 6 4.45 2.47 -27.48
CA THR A 6 3.38 3.16 -26.78
C THR A 6 2.57 2.11 -26.05
N MET A 7 2.21 2.38 -24.79
CA MET A 7 1.43 1.48 -23.94
C MET A 7 0.02 1.16 -24.50
N GLY A 8 -0.38 1.71 -25.66
CA GLY A 8 -1.68 1.51 -26.29
C GLY A 8 -1.78 0.26 -27.17
N ASP A 9 -0.67 -0.21 -27.75
CA ASP A 9 -0.66 -1.35 -28.68
C ASP A 9 -0.33 -2.69 -27.99
N HIS A 10 -0.05 -2.67 -26.68
CA HIS A 10 0.25 -3.89 -25.94
C HIS A 10 -1.06 -4.57 -25.51
N PRO A 11 -1.30 -5.85 -25.85
CA PRO A 11 -2.54 -6.57 -25.49
C PRO A 11 -2.88 -6.52 -23.99
N VAL A 12 -1.85 -6.44 -23.14
CA VAL A 12 -1.98 -6.32 -21.68
C VAL A 12 -2.68 -5.00 -21.29
N ALA A 13 -2.41 -3.90 -21.98
CA ALA A 13 -3.00 -2.61 -21.63
C ALA A 13 -4.49 -2.55 -21.98
N GLN A 14 -4.90 -3.18 -23.09
CA GLN A 14 -6.31 -3.30 -23.46
C GLN A 14 -7.07 -4.19 -22.46
N GLU A 15 -6.44 -5.29 -22.02
CA GLU A 15 -7.03 -6.16 -21.00
C GLU A 15 -7.23 -5.43 -19.67
N VAL A 16 -6.25 -4.62 -19.24
CA VAL A 16 -6.37 -3.79 -18.03
C VAL A 16 -7.45 -2.69 -18.18
N GLN A 17 -7.57 -2.06 -19.36
CA GLN A 17 -8.60 -1.05 -19.62
C GLN A 17 -10.03 -1.64 -19.58
N ASN A 18 -10.19 -2.86 -20.06
CA ASN A 18 -11.49 -3.53 -20.19
C ASN A 18 -11.76 -4.51 -19.04
N PHE A 19 -10.87 -4.58 -18.05
CA PHE A 19 -11.01 -5.47 -16.93
C PHE A 19 -12.20 -5.08 -16.05
N ASP A 20 -13.06 -6.06 -15.78
CA ASP A 20 -14.25 -5.87 -14.95
C ASP A 20 -13.89 -6.02 -13.47
N SER A 21 -13.90 -4.90 -12.75
CA SER A 21 -13.64 -4.84 -11.31
C SER A 21 -14.58 -5.72 -10.46
N SER A 22 -15.73 -6.15 -11.00
CA SER A 22 -16.64 -7.09 -10.32
C SER A 22 -16.07 -8.51 -10.21
N LYS A 23 -15.10 -8.86 -11.07
CA LYS A 23 -14.38 -10.14 -11.05
C LYS A 23 -13.27 -10.18 -10.00
N LEU A 24 -12.97 -9.04 -9.35
CA LEU A 24 -12.06 -9.02 -8.21
C LEU A 24 -12.71 -9.72 -7.02
N LYS A 25 -11.94 -10.59 -6.36
CA LYS A 25 -12.38 -11.19 -5.10
C LYS A 25 -12.61 -10.06 -4.09
N LYS A 26 -13.78 -10.04 -3.46
CA LYS A 26 -14.04 -9.16 -2.32
C LYS A 26 -13.02 -9.50 -1.24
N VAL A 27 -12.09 -8.58 -1.03
CA VAL A 27 -11.12 -8.64 0.05
C VAL A 27 -11.51 -7.57 1.07
N GLU A 28 -11.61 -7.98 2.33
CA GLU A 28 -11.75 -7.04 3.43
C GLU A 28 -10.36 -6.45 3.70
N THR A 29 -10.13 -5.22 3.23
CA THR A 29 -8.90 -4.49 3.53
C THR A 29 -8.98 -4.02 4.97
N GLN A 30 -8.35 -4.75 5.88
CA GLN A 30 -8.17 -4.29 7.25
C GLN A 30 -7.09 -3.21 7.29
N GLU A 31 -7.52 -1.95 7.23
CA GLU A 31 -6.67 -0.80 7.52
C GLU A 31 -6.34 -0.82 9.02
N LYS A 32 -5.23 -1.46 9.39
CA LYS A 32 -4.69 -1.43 10.75
C LYS A 32 -4.05 -0.07 11.04
N ASN A 33 -4.88 0.97 11.06
CA ASN A 33 -4.56 2.26 11.67
C ASN A 33 -4.92 2.22 13.16
N THR A 34 -4.40 1.23 13.89
CA THR A 34 -4.44 1.27 15.35
C THR A 34 -3.58 2.43 15.78
N ARG A 35 -4.21 3.52 16.24
CA ARG A 35 -3.49 4.60 16.91
C ARG A 35 -2.69 3.98 18.06
N PRO A 36 -1.42 4.37 18.25
CA PRO A 36 -0.68 3.93 19.42
C PRO A 36 -1.50 4.24 20.67
N THR A 37 -1.56 3.30 21.59
CA THR A 37 -2.24 3.48 22.87
C THR A 37 -1.43 4.42 23.75
N THR A 38 -2.02 4.93 24.82
CA THR A 38 -1.30 5.76 25.80
C THR A 38 -0.13 4.99 26.41
N GLU A 39 -0.28 3.68 26.62
CA GLU A 39 0.80 2.80 27.08
C GLU A 39 1.96 2.71 26.08
N ASP A 40 1.67 2.57 24.78
CA ASP A 40 2.70 2.55 23.74
C ASP A 40 3.51 3.87 23.71
N ILE A 41 2.82 5.00 23.90
CA ILE A 41 3.43 6.34 23.93
C ILE A 41 4.31 6.52 25.19
N GLU A 42 3.87 6.04 26.34
CA GLU A 42 4.64 6.13 27.59
C GLU A 42 5.87 5.22 27.58
N ALA A 43 5.72 4.01 27.05
CA ALA A 43 6.82 3.07 26.89
C ALA A 43 7.91 3.64 25.97
N GLU A 44 7.53 4.25 24.84
CA GLU A 44 8.48 4.89 23.91
C GLU A 44 9.16 6.11 24.55
N LYS A 45 8.41 6.95 25.28
CA LYS A 45 9.00 8.07 26.04
C LYS A 45 10.05 7.61 27.05
N LYS A 46 9.78 6.54 27.80
CA LYS A 46 10.73 5.99 28.78
C LYS A 46 11.95 5.38 28.09
N ALA A 47 11.75 4.67 26.98
CA ALA A 47 12.83 4.08 26.20
C ALA A 47 13.77 5.14 25.58
N ILE A 48 13.23 6.28 25.12
CA ILE A 48 14.05 7.40 24.62
C ILE A 48 14.94 8.00 25.73
N GLN A 49 14.44 8.02 26.98
CA GLN A 49 15.18 8.58 28.11
C GLN A 49 16.31 7.66 28.63
N GLU A 50 16.20 6.35 28.43
CA GLU A 50 17.22 5.38 28.85
C GLU A 50 18.26 5.07 27.76
N GLY A 51 18.02 5.50 26.52
CA GLY A 51 18.96 5.40 25.40
C GLY A 51 19.97 6.56 25.28
N SER A 52 19.92 7.55 26.18
CA SER A 52 20.86 8.67 26.22
C SER A 52 21.82 8.65 27.41
N GLY A 53 21.99 7.48 28.04
CA GLY A 53 22.99 7.21 29.08
C GLY A 53 24.32 6.76 28.52
#